data_AF-A0ABD3QX66-F1
#
_entry.id   AF-A0ABD3QX66-F1
#
_cell.length_a   1.000
_cell.length_b   1.000
_cell.length_c   1.000
_cell.angle_alpha   90.00
_cell.angle_beta   90.00
_cell.angle_gamma   90.00
#
_symmetry.space_group_name_H-M   'P 1'
#
loop_
_entity.id
_entity.type
_entity.pdbx_description
1 polymer ?
#
loop_
_entity_poly.entity_id
_entity_poly.type
_entity_poly.pdbx_seq_one_letter_code
_entity_poly.pdbx_strand_id
1 'polypeptide(L)'
;MTPSDTESVVFQEVAFQMTTTYWANTPLLIGDLIGLPLINGVDCFIDPLNIHFESDSDSDVCENASLHSDKSRHIVPLSRVLIQGIITAIDRRPNGCILIVLDDGTGSIDCRYWDESYNHYAGYDLSGLLSEHERSRNRIASRFAVGDFCEVIGKIKALTAGTRHSCDNVGINATALLDIRFGCIREVHASSICLIGGGHGSMHNHQTREIVHWLKCLKFSQEAHQKVKGGKEVIALLGNIIASSILSSSPECHVGTEIGPSNVLERKCCKTPQRFRNALFYCHCEATLETLDSSFRYREALLDRLLDMEAKLLHSSHSTHAAYIEDCMDLIGAEFDGIHPPLIFTFDSIYKDEYLSSIVRNIVASTIIPEANARKLVQNTFAAMTKDGIFSLFDPVSDLYLFVSLDRVILPYLQNSLKSGGGMVAVPTAPPFFIRSIPKKRMSRITKWYDSCVG
;
A
#
# COMPACT_ATOMS: atom_id res chain seq x y z
N MET A 1 -4.93 31.41 -22.99
CA MET A 1 -4.28 30.71 -21.87
C MET A 1 -3.19 31.60 -21.34
N THR A 2 -3.46 32.25 -20.21
CA THR A 2 -2.43 32.97 -19.46
C THR A 2 -1.64 31.96 -18.60
N PRO A 3 -0.41 32.28 -18.17
CA PRO A 3 0.38 31.39 -17.30
C PRO A 3 -0.34 30.95 -16.01
N SER A 4 -1.35 31.71 -15.56
CA SER A 4 -2.21 31.39 -14.42
C SER A 4 -3.13 30.19 -14.64
N ASP A 5 -3.58 29.95 -15.87
CA ASP A 5 -4.54 28.88 -16.18
C ASP A 5 -3.86 27.50 -16.08
N THR A 6 -2.58 27.45 -16.47
CA THR A 6 -1.76 26.23 -16.38
C THR A 6 -1.46 25.80 -14.94
N GLU A 7 -1.30 26.74 -14.00
CA GLU A 7 -1.02 26.38 -12.59
C GLU A 7 -2.23 25.75 -11.88
N SER A 8 -3.45 26.20 -12.18
CA SER A 8 -4.66 25.64 -11.55
C SER A 8 -4.96 24.19 -11.95
N VAL A 9 -4.66 23.81 -13.20
CA VAL A 9 -4.88 22.45 -13.71
C VAL A 9 -3.90 21.47 -13.06
N VAL A 10 -2.64 21.89 -12.90
CA VAL A 10 -1.60 21.07 -12.24
C VAL A 10 -1.95 20.78 -10.78
N PHE A 11 -2.55 21.74 -10.06
CA PHE A 11 -2.92 21.54 -8.66
C PHE A 11 -4.03 20.48 -8.47
N GLN A 12 -5.00 20.42 -9.38
CA GLN A 12 -6.07 19.41 -9.34
C GLN A 12 -5.55 18.00 -9.64
N GLU A 13 -4.64 17.85 -10.61
CA GLU A 13 -4.05 16.55 -10.93
C GLU A 13 -3.25 15.99 -9.75
N VAL A 14 -2.45 16.86 -9.09
CA VAL A 14 -1.71 16.49 -7.87
C VAL A 14 -2.67 16.11 -6.74
N ALA A 15 -3.79 16.83 -6.57
CA ALA A 15 -4.79 16.50 -5.56
C ALA A 15 -5.44 15.13 -5.80
N PHE A 16 -5.75 14.78 -7.04
CA PHE A 16 -6.29 13.45 -7.38
C PHE A 16 -5.31 12.32 -7.05
N GLN A 17 -4.03 12.53 -7.36
CA GLN A 17 -2.97 11.56 -7.06
C GLN A 17 -2.74 11.37 -5.55
N MET A 18 -3.19 12.30 -4.70
CA MET A 18 -3.06 12.17 -3.24
C MET A 18 -4.19 11.36 -2.60
N THR A 19 -5.25 11.02 -3.36
CA THR A 19 -6.34 10.18 -2.85
C THR A 19 -5.89 8.72 -2.70
N THR A 20 -6.34 8.05 -1.64
CA THR A 20 -6.01 6.64 -1.40
C THR A 20 -6.59 5.72 -2.47
N THR A 21 -7.74 6.10 -3.05
CA THR A 21 -8.42 5.36 -4.12
C THR A 21 -7.63 5.37 -5.42
N TYR A 22 -6.89 6.45 -5.72
CA TYR A 22 -6.09 6.55 -6.93
C TYR A 22 -5.04 5.43 -7.01
N TRP A 23 -4.44 5.04 -5.89
CA TRP A 23 -3.42 3.99 -5.81
C TRP A 23 -3.96 2.59 -5.47
N ALA A 24 -5.22 2.50 -5.07
CA ALA A 24 -5.86 1.23 -4.73
C ALA A 24 -6.30 0.47 -6.00
N ASN A 25 -6.25 -0.87 -5.95
CA ASN A 25 -6.85 -1.70 -6.99
C ASN A 25 -8.36 -1.77 -6.74
N THR A 26 -9.10 -0.84 -7.34
CA THR A 26 -10.54 -0.67 -7.09
C THR A 26 -11.35 -1.75 -7.79
N PRO A 27 -12.21 -2.51 -7.09
CA PRO A 27 -13.09 -3.48 -7.72
C PRO A 27 -14.16 -2.75 -8.54
N LEU A 28 -14.24 -3.04 -9.84
CA LEU A 28 -15.23 -2.46 -10.75
C LEU A 28 -15.85 -3.54 -11.64
N LEU A 29 -17.11 -3.32 -12.03
CA LEU A 29 -17.70 -4.01 -13.18
C LEU A 29 -17.10 -3.42 -14.46
N ILE A 30 -16.95 -4.25 -15.49
CA ILE A 30 -16.35 -3.83 -16.77
C ILE A 30 -17.22 -2.76 -17.44
N GLY A 31 -18.55 -2.87 -17.36
CA GLY A 31 -19.47 -1.84 -17.85
C GLY A 31 -19.26 -0.48 -17.19
N ASP A 32 -19.07 -0.45 -15.87
CA ASP A 32 -18.77 0.78 -15.13
C ASP A 32 -17.41 1.37 -15.54
N LEU A 33 -16.40 0.52 -15.72
CA LEU A 33 -15.06 0.92 -16.15
C LEU A 33 -15.07 1.57 -17.54
N ILE A 34 -15.81 0.99 -18.49
CA ILE A 34 -15.97 1.56 -19.84
C ILE A 34 -16.73 2.89 -19.76
N GLY A 35 -17.70 2.99 -18.86
CA GLY A 35 -18.53 4.18 -18.65
C GLY A 35 -17.85 5.35 -17.93
N LEU A 36 -16.63 5.17 -17.38
CA LEU A 36 -15.96 6.23 -16.63
C LEU A 36 -15.79 7.50 -17.51
N PRO A 37 -16.07 8.70 -16.98
CA PRO A 37 -15.57 9.93 -17.57
C PRO A 37 -14.07 10.09 -17.38
N LEU A 38 -13.43 10.73 -18.35
CA LEU A 38 -12.06 11.22 -18.27
C LEU A 38 -12.12 12.71 -17.91
N ILE A 39 -11.73 13.07 -16.70
CA ILE A 39 -11.72 14.46 -16.21
C ILE A 39 -10.27 14.94 -16.17
N ASN A 40 -9.93 15.93 -16.98
CA ASN A 40 -8.57 16.47 -17.08
C ASN A 40 -7.51 15.37 -17.29
N GLY A 41 -7.85 14.33 -18.06
CA GLY A 41 -6.96 13.19 -18.33
C GLY A 41 -6.93 12.08 -17.27
N VAL A 42 -7.73 12.17 -16.22
CA VAL A 42 -7.83 11.17 -15.15
C VAL A 42 -9.18 10.45 -15.21
N ASP A 43 -9.15 9.11 -15.21
CA ASP A 43 -10.37 8.30 -15.13
C ASP A 43 -11.04 8.51 -13.78
N CYS A 44 -12.33 8.86 -13.79
CA CYS A 44 -13.07 9.22 -12.59
C CYS A 44 -14.36 8.44 -12.51
N PHE A 45 -14.69 7.91 -11.34
CA PHE A 45 -16.02 7.40 -11.04
C PHE A 45 -16.90 8.54 -10.53
N ILE A 46 -18.03 8.76 -11.20
CA ILE A 46 -19.04 9.77 -10.85
C ILE A 46 -20.34 9.05 -10.50
N ASP A 47 -20.98 9.49 -9.42
CA ASP A 47 -22.31 9.03 -9.04
C ASP A 47 -23.35 9.34 -10.15
N PRO A 48 -23.96 8.32 -10.79
CA PRO A 48 -24.95 8.49 -11.86
C PRO A 48 -26.25 9.18 -11.38
N LEU A 49 -26.59 9.13 -10.09
CA LEU A 49 -27.84 9.72 -9.57
C LEU A 49 -27.84 11.25 -9.56
N ASN A 50 -26.71 11.89 -9.85
CA ASN A 50 -26.59 13.35 -9.97
C ASN A 50 -26.50 13.85 -11.42
N ILE A 51 -26.68 12.97 -12.40
CA ILE A 51 -26.71 13.34 -13.82
C ILE A 51 -28.15 13.25 -14.32
N HIS A 52 -29.06 13.97 -13.68
CA HIS A 52 -30.28 14.37 -14.37
C HIS A 52 -29.86 15.42 -15.40
N PHE A 53 -29.63 14.98 -16.63
CA PHE A 53 -29.73 15.88 -17.77
C PHE A 53 -31.17 16.36 -17.74
N GLU A 54 -31.37 17.65 -17.42
CA GLU A 54 -32.60 18.36 -17.79
C GLU A 54 -32.65 18.26 -19.31
N SER A 55 -33.25 17.19 -19.82
CA SER A 55 -33.57 17.09 -21.23
C SER A 55 -34.56 18.21 -21.46
N ASP A 56 -34.15 19.20 -22.27
CA ASP A 56 -34.95 20.31 -22.76
C ASP A 56 -36.20 19.78 -23.50
N SER A 57 -37.15 19.21 -22.78
CA SER A 57 -38.51 19.03 -23.25
C SER A 57 -39.20 20.36 -23.02
N ASP A 58 -39.35 21.12 -24.11
CA ASP A 58 -40.09 22.38 -24.25
C ASP A 58 -41.49 22.31 -23.60
N SER A 59 -41.57 22.50 -22.29
CA SER A 59 -42.82 22.83 -21.62
C SER A 59 -42.59 24.01 -20.70
N ASP A 60 -42.84 25.18 -21.27
CA ASP A 60 -43.20 26.40 -20.54
C ASP A 60 -44.16 26.07 -19.40
N VAL A 61 -44.04 26.81 -18.30
CA VAL A 61 -44.87 26.80 -17.08
C VAL A 61 -44.32 25.88 -15.98
N CYS A 62 -43.42 26.43 -15.15
CA CYS A 62 -43.65 26.63 -13.70
C CYS A 62 -42.45 27.37 -13.09
N GLU A 63 -42.58 28.68 -12.97
CA GLU A 63 -41.72 29.51 -12.13
C GLU A 63 -41.87 29.10 -10.65
N ASN A 64 -40.74 29.09 -9.92
CA ASN A 64 -40.61 29.14 -8.45
C ASN A 64 -40.39 27.83 -7.66
N ALA A 65 -39.52 26.93 -8.13
CA ALA A 65 -38.82 26.02 -7.23
C ALA A 65 -37.38 26.53 -6.98
N SER A 66 -37.12 27.02 -5.77
CA SER A 66 -35.85 27.61 -5.36
C SER A 66 -34.70 26.61 -5.44
N LEU A 67 -33.81 26.92 -6.38
CA LEU A 67 -32.72 26.12 -6.92
C LEU A 67 -31.42 26.32 -6.10
N HIS A 68 -31.34 25.81 -4.85
CA HIS A 68 -30.15 26.05 -4.01
C HIS A 68 -29.63 24.87 -3.17
N SER A 69 -30.02 23.62 -3.45
CA SER A 69 -29.24 22.50 -2.88
C SER A 69 -28.02 22.23 -3.76
N ASP A 70 -26.90 22.87 -3.40
CA ASP A 70 -25.56 22.64 -3.93
C ASP A 70 -25.14 21.18 -3.65
N LYS A 71 -25.67 20.24 -4.44
CA LYS A 71 -25.31 18.83 -4.37
C LYS A 71 -23.96 18.66 -5.05
N SER A 72 -22.90 18.78 -4.25
CA SER A 72 -21.52 18.53 -4.70
C SER A 72 -21.44 17.16 -5.38
N ARG A 73 -21.12 17.14 -6.68
CA ARG A 73 -20.86 15.89 -7.40
C ARG A 73 -19.63 15.22 -6.80
N HIS A 74 -19.78 13.98 -6.39
CA HIS A 74 -18.67 13.20 -5.85
C HIS A 74 -17.87 12.60 -7.02
N ILE A 75 -16.58 12.94 -7.07
CA ILE A 75 -15.65 12.51 -8.12
C ILE A 75 -14.57 11.67 -7.44
N VAL A 76 -14.50 10.38 -7.78
CA VAL A 76 -13.46 9.48 -7.27
C VAL A 76 -12.45 9.21 -8.39
N PRO A 77 -11.22 9.74 -8.29
CA PRO A 77 -10.20 9.46 -9.29
C PRO A 77 -9.72 8.01 -9.15
N LEU A 78 -9.56 7.35 -10.29
CA LEU A 78 -9.16 5.95 -10.41
C LEU A 78 -7.97 5.84 -11.35
N SER A 79 -6.95 5.07 -10.95
CA SER A 79 -5.86 4.73 -11.86
C SER A 79 -5.64 3.22 -11.98
N ARG A 80 -6.11 2.44 -11.01
CA ARG A 80 -5.93 1.00 -10.94
C ARG A 80 -7.24 0.30 -10.64
N VAL A 81 -7.40 -0.88 -11.21
CA VAL A 81 -8.63 -1.68 -11.12
C VAL A 81 -8.31 -3.12 -10.76
N LEU A 82 -9.30 -3.75 -10.16
CA LEU A 82 -9.43 -5.19 -10.01
C LEU A 82 -10.72 -5.59 -10.71
N ILE A 83 -10.62 -6.39 -11.76
CA ILE A 83 -11.77 -6.91 -12.52
C ILE A 83 -11.70 -8.43 -12.55
N GLN A 84 -12.84 -9.10 -12.61
CA GLN A 84 -12.92 -10.54 -12.81
C GLN A 84 -13.88 -10.84 -13.95
N GLY A 85 -13.56 -11.86 -14.75
CA GLY A 85 -14.40 -12.26 -15.87
C GLY A 85 -13.89 -13.49 -16.58
N ILE A 86 -14.58 -13.87 -17.65
CA ILE A 86 -14.23 -14.96 -18.54
C ILE A 86 -13.36 -14.40 -19.67
N ILE A 87 -12.28 -15.10 -19.99
CA ILE A 87 -11.46 -14.79 -21.15
C ILE A 87 -12.23 -15.18 -22.42
N THR A 88 -12.62 -14.21 -23.23
CA THR A 88 -13.39 -14.43 -24.46
C THR A 88 -12.51 -14.46 -25.71
N ALA A 89 -11.34 -13.81 -25.68
CA ALA A 89 -10.36 -13.87 -26.74
C ALA A 89 -8.93 -13.74 -26.19
N ILE A 90 -7.96 -14.31 -26.93
CA ILE A 90 -6.54 -14.23 -26.60
C ILE A 90 -5.74 -13.97 -27.88
N ASP A 91 -4.92 -12.92 -27.89
CA ASP A 91 -3.92 -12.61 -28.90
C ASP A 91 -2.52 -12.64 -28.26
N ARG A 92 -1.68 -13.58 -28.69
CA ARG A 92 -0.31 -13.75 -28.19
C ARG A 92 0.66 -13.16 -29.20
N ARG A 93 1.37 -12.11 -28.79
CA ARG A 93 2.28 -11.39 -29.67
C ARG A 93 3.73 -11.86 -29.49
N PRO A 94 4.56 -11.83 -30.56
CA PRO A 94 5.96 -12.26 -30.49
C PRO A 94 6.85 -11.47 -29.52
N ASN A 95 6.40 -10.30 -29.05
CA ASN A 95 7.15 -9.45 -28.13
C ASN A 95 6.89 -9.76 -26.64
N GLY A 96 6.31 -10.93 -26.34
CA GLY A 96 5.95 -11.32 -24.96
C GLY A 96 4.68 -10.64 -24.42
N CYS A 97 4.02 -9.81 -25.23
CA CYS A 97 2.74 -9.22 -24.88
C CYS A 97 1.60 -10.22 -25.14
N ILE A 98 0.78 -10.47 -24.13
CA ILE A 98 -0.46 -11.22 -24.25
C ILE A 98 -1.60 -10.23 -24.09
N LEU A 99 -2.46 -10.13 -25.10
CA LEU A 99 -3.69 -9.38 -25.05
C LEU A 99 -4.83 -10.37 -24.83
N ILE A 100 -5.62 -10.18 -23.78
CA ILE A 100 -6.83 -10.95 -23.53
C ILE A 100 -8.04 -10.03 -23.52
N VAL A 101 -9.17 -10.51 -24.01
CA VAL A 101 -10.46 -9.83 -23.84
C VAL A 101 -11.17 -10.50 -22.67
N LEU A 102 -11.52 -9.70 -21.67
CA LEU A 102 -12.22 -10.16 -20.47
C LEU A 102 -13.68 -9.71 -20.52
N ASP A 103 -14.61 -10.59 -20.15
CA ASP A 103 -16.05 -10.31 -20.08
C ASP A 103 -16.62 -10.75 -18.73
N ASP A 104 -17.34 -9.86 -18.05
CA ASP A 104 -17.96 -10.09 -16.73
C ASP A 104 -19.50 -10.08 -16.78
N GLY A 105 -20.09 -10.09 -17.98
CA GLY A 105 -21.52 -9.99 -18.23
C GLY A 105 -22.06 -8.56 -18.27
N THR A 106 -21.27 -7.55 -17.89
CA THR A 106 -21.65 -6.12 -17.96
C THR A 106 -20.95 -5.37 -19.08
N GLY A 107 -19.87 -5.94 -19.63
CA GLY A 107 -19.13 -5.43 -20.76
C GLY A 107 -17.90 -6.27 -21.03
N SER A 108 -17.13 -5.91 -22.06
CA SER A 108 -15.86 -6.57 -22.38
C SER A 108 -14.74 -5.55 -22.50
N ILE A 109 -13.54 -5.89 -22.02
CA ILE A 109 -12.38 -4.99 -22.06
C ILE A 109 -11.07 -5.70 -22.39
N ASP A 110 -10.23 -5.00 -23.15
CA ASP A 110 -8.88 -5.41 -23.48
C ASP A 110 -7.96 -5.33 -22.24
N CYS A 111 -7.34 -6.45 -21.89
CA CYS A 111 -6.34 -6.56 -20.84
C CYS A 111 -4.98 -6.93 -21.44
N ARG A 112 -4.00 -6.04 -21.29
CA ARG A 112 -2.65 -6.22 -21.78
C ARG A 112 -1.73 -6.70 -20.66
N TYR A 113 -1.12 -7.86 -20.84
CA TYR A 113 -0.18 -8.46 -19.90
C TYR A 113 1.17 -8.68 -20.56
N TRP A 114 2.24 -8.33 -19.85
CA TRP A 114 3.61 -8.57 -20.29
C TRP A 114 4.15 -9.76 -19.54
N ASP A 115 4.45 -10.83 -20.27
CA ASP A 115 5.11 -11.98 -19.67
C ASP A 115 6.60 -11.67 -19.47
N GLU A 116 6.97 -11.36 -18.23
CA GLU A 116 8.36 -11.08 -17.86
C GLU A 116 9.29 -12.28 -18.15
N SER A 117 8.76 -13.50 -18.22
CA SER A 117 9.55 -14.68 -18.57
C SER A 117 10.07 -14.65 -20.01
N TYR A 118 9.46 -13.84 -20.90
CA TYR A 118 9.86 -13.71 -22.30
C TYR A 118 11.13 -12.85 -22.49
N ASN A 119 11.48 -12.00 -21.52
CA ASN A 119 12.63 -11.08 -21.62
C ASN A 119 13.97 -11.69 -21.14
N HIS A 120 13.95 -12.88 -20.54
CA HIS A 120 15.17 -13.61 -20.29
C HIS A 120 15.57 -14.38 -21.55
N TYR A 121 16.42 -13.76 -22.37
CA TYR A 121 17.26 -14.37 -23.41
C TYR A 121 16.86 -15.81 -23.77
N ALA A 122 15.98 -15.95 -24.77
CA ALA A 122 15.67 -17.21 -25.44
C ALA A 122 16.87 -17.80 -26.23
N GLY A 123 18.10 -17.60 -25.73
CA GLY A 123 19.28 -18.32 -26.13
C GLY A 123 19.37 -19.60 -25.30
N TYR A 124 18.84 -20.68 -25.85
CA TYR A 124 18.99 -22.06 -25.35
C TYR A 124 18.29 -22.34 -24.01
N ASP A 125 16.95 -22.32 -24.02
CA ASP A 125 16.19 -22.97 -22.95
C ASP A 125 16.33 -24.49 -23.07
N LEU A 126 17.36 -25.05 -22.42
CA LEU A 126 17.51 -26.49 -22.20
C LEU A 126 16.49 -26.92 -21.15
N SER A 127 15.22 -27.05 -21.56
CA SER A 127 14.11 -27.38 -20.67
C SER A 127 14.36 -28.63 -19.80
N GLY A 128 15.30 -29.51 -20.20
CA GLY A 128 15.77 -30.67 -19.45
C GLY A 128 16.52 -30.37 -18.14
N LEU A 129 17.06 -29.17 -17.94
CA LEU A 129 17.87 -28.81 -16.77
C LEU A 129 17.19 -27.87 -15.76
N LEU A 130 16.07 -27.24 -16.13
CA LEU A 130 15.31 -26.42 -15.19
C LEU A 130 14.67 -27.28 -14.11
N SER A 131 14.73 -26.80 -12.87
CA SER A 131 14.08 -27.46 -11.74
C SER A 131 12.56 -27.58 -11.99
N GLU A 132 11.91 -28.59 -11.40
CA GLU A 132 10.46 -28.81 -11.57
C GLU A 132 9.62 -27.60 -11.11
N HIS A 133 10.17 -26.82 -10.18
CA HIS A 133 9.62 -25.55 -9.69
C HIS A 133 9.74 -24.40 -10.73
N GLU A 134 10.82 -24.34 -11.50
CA GLU A 134 10.98 -23.36 -12.57
C GLU A 134 10.17 -23.73 -13.82
N ARG A 135 10.09 -25.03 -14.15
CA ARG A 135 9.20 -25.52 -15.21
C ARG A 135 7.73 -25.23 -14.91
N SER A 136 7.32 -25.20 -13.63
CA SER A 136 5.95 -24.88 -13.23
C SER A 136 5.66 -23.37 -13.19
N ARG A 137 6.70 -22.52 -13.06
CA ARG A 137 6.61 -21.06 -13.24
C ARG A 137 6.61 -20.65 -14.72
N ASN A 138 7.45 -21.23 -15.57
CA ASN A 138 7.54 -20.89 -17.01
C ASN A 138 6.32 -21.37 -17.83
N ARG A 139 5.36 -22.08 -17.23
CA ARG A 139 4.09 -22.47 -17.87
C ARG A 139 2.99 -21.39 -17.79
N ILE A 140 3.23 -20.23 -17.20
CA ILE A 140 2.14 -19.26 -16.96
C ILE A 140 1.61 -18.65 -18.28
N ALA A 141 2.43 -18.34 -19.28
CA ALA A 141 1.94 -17.83 -20.57
C ALA A 141 1.18 -18.85 -21.43
N SER A 142 1.41 -20.15 -21.22
CA SER A 142 0.67 -21.22 -21.89
C SER A 142 -0.59 -21.66 -21.13
N ARG A 143 -0.92 -21.03 -19.98
CA ARG A 143 -2.03 -21.46 -19.12
C ARG A 143 -3.38 -20.82 -19.42
N PHE A 144 -3.42 -19.67 -20.08
CA PHE A 144 -4.71 -19.03 -20.39
C PHE A 144 -5.36 -19.68 -21.61
N ALA A 145 -6.60 -20.11 -21.45
CA ALA A 145 -7.49 -20.55 -22.51
C ALA A 145 -8.72 -19.65 -22.58
N VAL A 146 -9.32 -19.57 -23.78
CA VAL A 146 -10.65 -18.97 -23.92
C VAL A 146 -11.63 -19.81 -23.11
N GLY A 147 -12.47 -19.16 -22.31
CA GLY A 147 -13.38 -19.78 -21.35
C GLY A 147 -12.84 -19.84 -19.91
N ASP A 148 -11.57 -19.55 -19.69
CA ASP A 148 -11.04 -19.46 -18.32
C ASP A 148 -11.62 -18.26 -17.58
N PHE A 149 -11.97 -18.47 -16.30
CA PHE A 149 -12.34 -17.39 -15.40
C PHE A 149 -11.09 -16.85 -14.70
N CYS A 150 -10.83 -15.55 -14.78
CA CYS A 150 -9.64 -14.96 -14.19
C CYS A 150 -9.89 -13.63 -13.48
N GLU A 151 -8.99 -13.29 -12.56
CA GLU A 151 -8.89 -11.99 -11.91
C GLU A 151 -7.73 -11.22 -12.53
N VAL A 152 -8.00 -9.99 -12.97
CA VAL A 152 -7.00 -9.07 -13.53
C VAL A 152 -6.86 -7.86 -12.62
N ILE A 153 -5.62 -7.58 -12.22
CA ILE A 153 -5.25 -6.38 -11.47
C ILE A 153 -4.32 -5.55 -12.33
N GLY A 154 -4.68 -4.30 -12.61
CA GLY A 154 -3.91 -3.48 -13.54
C GLY A 154 -4.17 -1.99 -13.47
N LYS A 155 -3.42 -1.25 -14.28
CA LYS A 155 -3.57 0.20 -14.46
C LYS A 155 -4.52 0.48 -15.63
N ILE A 156 -5.47 1.39 -15.46
CA ILE A 156 -6.35 1.85 -16.53
C ILE A 156 -5.55 2.70 -17.52
N LYS A 157 -5.79 2.50 -18.81
CA LYS A 157 -5.22 3.31 -19.89
C LYS A 157 -6.31 3.70 -20.89
N ALA A 158 -6.62 4.99 -20.94
CA ALA A 158 -7.42 5.56 -22.03
C ALA A 158 -6.58 5.61 -23.31
N LEU A 159 -7.04 4.91 -24.35
CA LEU A 159 -6.43 4.86 -25.68
C LEU A 159 -6.92 5.97 -26.60
N THR A 160 -8.15 6.42 -26.39
CA THR A 160 -8.73 7.58 -27.06
C THR A 160 -9.11 8.62 -26.04
N ALA A 161 -9.09 9.87 -26.45
CA ALA A 161 -9.47 10.95 -25.57
C ALA A 161 -11.00 11.09 -25.38
N GLY A 162 -11.82 10.27 -26.04
CA GLY A 162 -13.28 10.35 -25.97
C GLY A 162 -13.88 11.58 -26.64
N THR A 163 -15.21 11.72 -26.55
CA THR A 163 -15.93 12.91 -27.02
C THR A 163 -16.02 13.92 -25.88
N ARG A 164 -15.62 15.16 -26.18
CA ARG A 164 -15.87 16.28 -25.27
C ARG A 164 -17.37 16.50 -25.18
N HIS A 165 -17.88 16.50 -23.95
CA HIS A 165 -19.21 17.02 -23.70
C HIS A 165 -19.03 18.48 -23.29
N SER A 166 -19.56 19.42 -24.07
CA SER A 166 -19.59 20.82 -23.65
C SER A 166 -20.61 20.92 -22.53
N CYS A 167 -20.13 20.78 -21.30
CA CYS A 167 -20.92 21.08 -20.12
C CYS A 167 -20.93 22.60 -19.94
N ASP A 168 -21.55 23.32 -20.89
CA ASP A 168 -21.48 24.78 -20.98
C ASP A 168 -22.18 25.50 -19.81
N ASN A 169 -22.90 24.77 -18.94
CA ASN A 169 -23.71 25.33 -17.85
C ASN A 169 -23.42 24.74 -16.45
N VAL A 170 -22.24 24.18 -16.18
CA VAL A 170 -21.89 23.85 -14.78
C VAL A 170 -21.54 25.15 -14.07
N GLY A 171 -22.55 25.82 -13.51
CA GLY A 171 -22.56 27.14 -12.88
C GLY A 171 -21.73 27.27 -11.59
N ILE A 172 -20.51 26.74 -11.61
CA ILE A 172 -19.53 26.90 -10.55
C ILE A 172 -18.61 28.04 -11.02
N ASN A 173 -18.50 29.10 -10.23
CA ASN A 173 -17.57 30.24 -10.42
C ASN A 173 -16.07 29.82 -10.36
N ALA A 174 -15.74 28.57 -10.66
CA ALA A 174 -14.39 28.05 -10.73
C ALA A 174 -13.75 28.52 -12.04
N THR A 175 -12.68 29.29 -11.91
CA THR A 175 -11.89 29.85 -13.02
C THR A 175 -11.20 28.78 -13.89
N ALA A 176 -11.26 27.50 -13.53
CA ALA A 176 -10.71 26.39 -14.30
C ALA A 176 -11.85 25.48 -14.81
N LEU A 177 -12.05 25.49 -16.13
CA LEU A 177 -13.06 24.69 -16.83
C LEU A 177 -12.62 23.21 -16.82
N LEU A 178 -13.42 22.33 -16.20
CA LEU A 178 -13.16 20.89 -16.18
C LEU A 178 -13.34 20.31 -17.59
N ASP A 179 -12.30 19.71 -18.16
CA ASP A 179 -12.38 19.00 -19.45
C ASP A 179 -12.90 17.58 -19.19
N ILE A 180 -14.22 17.39 -19.27
CA ILE A 180 -14.90 16.11 -19.07
C ILE A 180 -15.16 15.45 -20.43
N ARG A 181 -14.68 14.21 -20.58
CA ARG A 181 -14.82 13.43 -21.81
C ARG A 181 -15.43 12.06 -21.52
N PHE A 182 -16.35 11.63 -22.37
CA PHE A 182 -17.03 10.34 -22.26
C PHE A 182 -16.71 9.46 -23.48
N GLY A 183 -17.07 8.17 -23.40
CA GLY A 183 -16.88 7.24 -24.52
C GLY A 183 -15.41 6.99 -24.85
N CYS A 184 -14.52 7.04 -23.85
CA CYS A 184 -13.11 6.74 -24.06
C CYS A 184 -12.92 5.23 -24.24
N ILE A 185 -12.23 4.82 -25.29
CA ILE A 185 -11.72 3.45 -25.42
C ILE A 185 -10.62 3.25 -24.39
N ARG A 186 -10.74 2.19 -23.59
CA ARG A 186 -9.81 1.85 -22.50
C ARG A 186 -9.24 0.45 -22.67
N GLU A 187 -8.02 0.28 -22.18
CA GLU A 187 -7.45 -1.03 -21.91
C GLU A 187 -6.90 -1.08 -20.47
N VAL A 188 -6.75 -2.27 -19.92
CA VAL A 188 -6.14 -2.51 -18.61
C VAL A 188 -4.73 -3.05 -18.80
N HIS A 189 -3.72 -2.31 -18.34
CA HIS A 189 -2.34 -2.80 -18.28
C HIS A 189 -2.20 -3.67 -17.03
N ALA A 190 -2.36 -4.97 -17.21
CA ALA A 190 -2.35 -5.96 -16.16
C ALA A 190 -0.97 -6.05 -15.52
N SER A 191 -0.91 -5.79 -14.21
CA SER A 191 0.23 -6.10 -13.35
C SER A 191 0.19 -7.51 -12.79
N SER A 192 -0.99 -8.13 -12.77
CA SER A 192 -1.19 -9.52 -12.36
C SER A 192 -2.45 -10.08 -13.01
N ILE A 193 -2.38 -11.35 -13.42
CA ILE A 193 -3.52 -12.15 -13.87
C ILE A 193 -3.51 -13.45 -13.08
N CYS A 194 -4.63 -13.78 -12.44
CA CYS A 194 -4.80 -14.97 -11.64
C CYS A 194 -5.94 -15.83 -12.18
N LEU A 195 -5.64 -17.07 -12.60
CA LEU A 195 -6.66 -18.04 -12.97
C LEU A 195 -7.45 -18.48 -11.74
N ILE A 196 -8.77 -18.39 -11.83
CA ILE A 196 -9.68 -18.82 -10.77
C ILE A 196 -10.25 -20.18 -11.19
N GLY A 197 -9.83 -21.23 -10.48
CA GLY A 197 -10.39 -22.58 -10.65
C GLY A 197 -9.71 -23.47 -11.70
N GLY A 198 -8.45 -23.21 -12.04
CA GLY A 198 -7.63 -24.05 -12.94
C GLY A 198 -7.28 -25.46 -12.44
N GLY A 199 -7.99 -25.99 -11.44
CA GLY A 199 -7.94 -27.41 -11.06
C GLY A 199 -9.25 -28.08 -11.45
N HIS A 200 -9.26 -29.38 -11.74
CA HIS A 200 -10.48 -30.17 -12.02
C HIS A 200 -11.56 -30.15 -10.90
N GLY A 201 -11.44 -29.29 -9.89
CA GLY A 201 -12.37 -29.10 -8.80
C GLY A 201 -13.48 -28.09 -9.13
N SER A 202 -14.63 -28.63 -9.55
CA SER A 202 -15.99 -28.10 -9.41
C SER A 202 -16.27 -26.66 -9.88
N MET A 203 -17.04 -26.57 -10.99
CA MET A 203 -17.63 -25.33 -11.51
C MET A 203 -18.39 -24.48 -10.48
N HIS A 204 -18.85 -25.06 -9.37
CA HIS A 204 -19.54 -24.32 -8.28
C HIS A 204 -18.66 -23.23 -7.64
N ASN A 205 -17.35 -23.40 -7.65
CA ASN A 205 -16.43 -22.42 -7.07
C ASN A 205 -16.33 -21.12 -7.89
N HIS A 206 -16.63 -21.17 -9.20
CA HIS A 206 -16.53 -20.01 -10.09
C HIS A 206 -17.67 -19.03 -9.83
N GLN A 207 -18.91 -19.52 -9.87
CA GLN A 207 -20.12 -18.72 -9.64
C GLN A 207 -20.09 -18.03 -8.28
N THR A 208 -19.60 -18.72 -7.24
CA THR A 208 -19.50 -18.12 -5.90
C THR A 208 -18.52 -16.95 -5.90
N ARG A 209 -17.38 -17.05 -6.61
CA ARG A 209 -16.38 -15.97 -6.66
C ARG A 209 -16.84 -14.80 -7.51
N GLU A 210 -17.47 -15.07 -8.64
CA GLU A 210 -18.07 -14.06 -9.50
C GLU A 210 -19.13 -13.23 -8.74
N ILE A 211 -20.06 -13.91 -8.06
CA ILE A 211 -21.06 -13.24 -7.21
C ILE A 211 -20.38 -12.40 -6.11
N VAL A 212 -19.36 -12.93 -5.45
CA VAL A 212 -18.60 -12.18 -4.44
C VAL A 212 -17.91 -10.96 -5.04
N HIS A 213 -17.39 -11.05 -6.27
CA HIS A 213 -16.81 -9.92 -6.97
C HIS A 213 -17.86 -8.86 -7.30
N TRP A 214 -19.01 -9.24 -7.88
CA TRP A 214 -20.11 -8.31 -8.12
C TRP A 214 -20.58 -7.61 -6.86
N LEU A 215 -20.71 -8.33 -5.74
CA LEU A 215 -21.06 -7.73 -4.45
C LEU A 215 -20.01 -6.72 -3.97
N LYS A 216 -18.71 -6.96 -4.22
CA LYS A 216 -17.65 -5.99 -3.92
C LYS A 216 -17.76 -4.74 -4.80
N CYS A 217 -18.03 -4.90 -6.09
CA CYS A 217 -18.21 -3.79 -7.02
C CYS A 217 -19.43 -2.94 -6.64
N LEU A 218 -20.57 -3.58 -6.34
CA LEU A 218 -21.78 -2.91 -5.86
C LEU A 218 -21.54 -2.18 -4.54
N LYS A 219 -20.82 -2.80 -3.60
CA LYS A 219 -20.45 -2.15 -2.34
C LYS A 219 -19.55 -0.94 -2.58
N PHE A 220 -18.54 -1.05 -3.44
CA PHE A 220 -17.69 0.09 -3.80
C PHE A 220 -18.53 1.23 -4.39
N SER A 221 -19.41 0.91 -5.34
CA SER A 221 -20.34 1.86 -5.93
C SER A 221 -21.16 2.54 -4.82
N GLN A 222 -21.89 1.79 -3.99
CA GLN A 222 -22.67 2.34 -2.88
C GLN A 222 -21.85 3.20 -1.91
N GLU A 223 -20.63 2.79 -1.57
CA GLU A 223 -19.76 3.58 -0.71
C GLU A 223 -19.30 4.87 -1.38
N ALA A 224 -19.02 4.84 -2.68
CA ALA A 224 -18.71 6.04 -3.46
C ALA A 224 -19.92 7.00 -3.56
N HIS A 225 -21.15 6.51 -3.41
CA HIS A 225 -22.37 7.33 -3.34
C HIS A 225 -22.62 7.90 -1.93
N GLN A 226 -22.36 7.11 -0.89
CA GLN A 226 -22.78 7.45 0.48
C GLN A 226 -21.80 8.33 1.27
N LYS A 227 -20.52 8.46 0.87
CA LYS A 227 -19.46 8.82 1.83
C LYS A 227 -18.89 10.24 1.83
N VAL A 228 -19.37 11.22 1.07
CA VAL A 228 -18.85 12.59 1.26
C VAL A 228 -19.92 13.67 1.06
N LYS A 229 -20.66 13.99 2.12
CA LYS A 229 -21.46 15.23 2.20
C LYS A 229 -20.65 16.45 2.67
N GLY A 230 -19.33 16.41 2.52
CA GLY A 230 -18.45 17.57 2.64
C GLY A 230 -17.03 17.18 3.01
N GLY A 231 -16.06 18.04 2.70
CA GLY A 231 -14.65 17.83 3.06
C GLY A 231 -14.39 17.61 4.56
N LYS A 232 -15.38 17.93 5.43
CA LYS A 232 -15.37 17.60 6.86
C LYS A 232 -15.58 16.11 7.17
N GLU A 233 -16.21 15.34 6.28
CA GLU A 233 -16.54 13.92 6.51
C GLU A 233 -15.42 12.96 6.08
N VAL A 234 -14.59 13.34 5.10
CA VAL A 234 -13.33 12.62 4.79
C VAL A 234 -12.42 12.59 6.02
N ILE A 235 -12.45 13.69 6.79
CA ILE A 235 -11.72 13.83 8.05
C ILE A 235 -12.39 13.01 9.18
N ALA A 236 -13.73 12.91 9.20
CA ALA A 236 -14.49 12.09 10.15
C ALA A 236 -14.34 10.57 9.93
N LEU A 237 -14.14 10.12 8.70
CA LEU A 237 -13.86 8.71 8.36
C LEU A 237 -12.51 8.21 8.90
N LEU A 238 -11.60 9.11 9.28
CA LEU A 238 -10.36 8.80 9.97
C LEU A 238 -10.57 8.55 11.48
N GLY A 239 -11.82 8.63 11.96
CA GLY A 239 -12.21 8.50 13.36
C GLY A 239 -12.10 9.83 14.12
N ASN A 240 -12.98 10.05 15.11
CA ASN A 240 -13.14 11.32 15.83
C ASN A 240 -11.83 11.93 16.35
N ILE A 241 -10.83 11.10 16.67
CA ILE A 241 -9.52 11.53 17.18
C ILE A 241 -8.65 12.14 16.07
N ILE A 242 -8.61 11.53 14.89
CA ILE A 242 -7.86 12.07 13.74
C ILE A 242 -8.63 13.25 13.15
N ALA A 243 -9.96 13.16 13.20
CA ALA A 243 -10.85 14.18 12.70
C ALA A 243 -10.69 15.52 13.43
N SER A 244 -10.71 15.46 14.75
CA SER A 244 -10.50 16.61 15.62
C SER A 244 -9.09 17.17 15.49
N SER A 245 -8.06 16.36 15.24
CA SER A 245 -6.68 16.84 15.06
C SER A 245 -6.43 17.60 13.76
N ILE A 246 -7.22 17.36 12.71
CA ILE A 246 -7.09 18.04 11.40
C ILE A 246 -8.00 19.28 11.33
N LEU A 247 -9.17 19.25 11.98
CA LEU A 247 -10.11 20.37 11.98
C LEU A 247 -9.85 21.42 13.08
N SER A 248 -9.10 21.07 14.14
CA SER A 248 -8.69 22.04 15.17
C SER A 248 -7.53 22.95 14.74
N SER A 249 -6.97 22.75 13.55
CA SER A 249 -6.06 23.71 12.91
C SER A 249 -6.85 24.73 12.08
N SER A 250 -7.80 25.43 12.69
CA SER A 250 -8.36 26.67 12.16
C SER A 250 -7.51 27.86 12.65
N PRO A 251 -7.17 28.84 11.78
CA PRO A 251 -6.12 29.84 12.03
C PRO A 251 -6.62 31.05 12.84
N GLU A 252 -7.32 30.80 13.94
CA GLU A 252 -7.69 31.85 14.90
C GLU A 252 -7.26 31.43 16.31
N CYS A 253 -5.95 31.35 16.52
CA CYS A 253 -5.40 31.48 17.86
C CYS A 253 -3.95 31.96 17.79
N HIS A 254 -3.77 33.19 18.23
CA HIS A 254 -2.60 33.78 18.88
C HIS A 254 -1.21 33.22 18.53
N VAL A 255 -0.43 34.12 17.91
CA VAL A 255 1.02 34.15 17.88
C VAL A 255 1.62 33.64 19.21
N GLY A 256 2.30 32.49 19.15
CA GLY A 256 3.31 32.10 20.13
C GLY A 256 2.95 30.95 21.08
N THR A 257 2.85 29.71 20.58
CA THR A 257 3.55 28.53 21.15
C THR A 257 3.25 27.29 20.30
N GLU A 258 4.14 26.99 19.36
CA GLU A 258 4.20 25.68 18.70
C GLU A 258 4.62 24.63 19.73
N ILE A 259 3.77 23.65 20.07
CA ILE A 259 4.09 22.25 20.45
C ILE A 259 2.73 21.52 20.56
N GLY A 260 2.27 20.93 19.47
CA GLY A 260 1.36 19.77 19.54
C GLY A 260 2.21 18.50 19.67
N PRO A 261 1.74 17.43 20.34
CA PRO A 261 2.55 16.26 20.69
C PRO A 261 2.92 15.46 19.42
N SER A 262 3.96 15.92 18.73
CA SER A 262 4.45 15.33 17.48
C SER A 262 5.25 14.04 17.73
N ASN A 263 5.53 13.74 19.00
CA ASN A 263 6.35 12.63 19.42
C ASN A 263 5.52 11.33 19.53
N VAL A 264 6.01 10.26 18.89
CA VAL A 264 5.42 8.90 18.97
C VAL A 264 5.31 8.42 20.42
N LEU A 265 6.22 8.87 21.28
CA LEU A 265 6.26 8.52 22.70
C LEU A 265 5.04 9.03 23.49
N GLU A 266 4.43 10.14 23.07
CA GLU A 266 3.36 10.83 23.79
C GLU A 266 1.96 10.51 23.26
N ARG A 267 1.86 9.83 22.11
CA ARG A 267 0.58 9.55 21.47
C ARG A 267 -0.25 8.58 22.32
N LYS A 268 -1.50 8.96 22.62
CA LYS A 268 -2.48 8.04 23.25
C LYS A 268 -3.30 7.24 22.22
N CYS A 269 -2.93 7.28 20.94
CA CYS A 269 -3.79 6.87 19.82
C CYS A 269 -3.88 5.36 19.58
N CYS A 270 -2.96 4.56 20.13
CA CYS A 270 -2.90 3.11 19.94
C CYS A 270 -2.73 2.41 21.29
N LYS A 271 -3.36 1.23 21.49
CA LYS A 271 -3.10 0.35 22.65
C LYS A 271 -1.66 -0.22 22.67
N THR A 272 -0.76 0.26 21.80
CA THR A 272 0.64 -0.15 21.76
C THR A 272 1.29 0.06 23.13
N PRO A 273 1.85 -1.01 23.73
CA PRO A 273 2.57 -0.94 24.98
C PRO A 273 3.66 0.15 25.00
N GLN A 274 3.78 0.86 26.13
CA GLN A 274 4.78 1.93 26.28
C GLN A 274 6.21 1.41 26.10
N ARG A 275 6.48 0.15 26.50
CA ARG A 275 7.77 -0.51 26.30
C ARG A 275 8.20 -0.50 24.83
N PHE A 276 7.29 -0.77 23.89
CA PHE A 276 7.59 -0.77 22.46
C PHE A 276 7.86 0.63 21.94
N ARG A 277 7.10 1.62 22.40
CA ARG A 277 7.30 3.02 22.02
C ARG A 277 8.68 3.50 22.45
N ASN A 278 9.06 3.20 23.68
CA ASN A 278 10.35 3.61 24.23
C ASN A 278 11.50 2.89 23.52
N ALA A 279 11.44 1.56 23.41
CA ALA A 279 12.54 0.78 22.86
C ALA A 279 12.69 0.89 21.33
N LEU A 280 11.62 1.21 20.60
CA LEU A 280 11.62 1.16 19.12
C LEU A 280 11.13 2.46 18.47
N PHE A 281 10.66 3.44 19.23
CA PHE A 281 10.03 4.64 18.66
C PHE A 281 8.89 4.29 17.67
N TYR A 282 8.05 3.32 18.06
CA TYR A 282 7.07 2.63 17.23
C TYR A 282 5.64 2.71 17.81
N CYS A 283 4.62 2.80 16.96
CA CYS A 283 3.19 2.69 17.32
C CYS A 283 2.42 1.90 16.25
N HIS A 284 1.39 1.16 16.67
CA HIS A 284 0.54 0.35 15.77
C HIS A 284 -0.19 1.17 14.71
N CYS A 285 -0.44 2.45 14.95
CA CYS A 285 -1.03 3.34 13.94
C CYS A 285 -0.14 3.55 12.71
N GLU A 286 1.16 3.29 12.83
CA GLU A 286 2.13 3.43 11.74
C GLU A 286 2.65 2.06 11.27
N ALA A 287 2.11 0.97 11.81
CA ALA A 287 2.54 -0.38 11.50
C ALA A 287 1.95 -0.88 10.18
N THR A 288 2.77 -1.57 9.38
CA THR A 288 2.27 -2.34 8.25
C THR A 288 1.36 -3.46 8.76
N LEU A 289 0.11 -3.47 8.29
CA LEU A 289 -0.91 -4.45 8.68
C LEU A 289 -0.61 -5.82 8.06
N GLU A 290 -0.76 -6.88 8.85
CA GLU A 290 -0.76 -8.26 8.36
C GLU A 290 -2.16 -8.85 8.43
N THR A 291 -2.65 -9.38 7.31
CA THR A 291 -4.05 -9.82 7.17
C THR A 291 -4.44 -10.96 8.12
N LEU A 292 -3.51 -11.89 8.38
CA LEU A 292 -3.73 -13.00 9.30
C LEU A 292 -3.62 -12.58 10.78
N ASP A 293 -3.07 -11.40 11.07
CA ASP A 293 -2.92 -10.87 12.43
C ASP A 293 -3.37 -9.40 12.52
N SER A 294 -4.62 -9.14 12.14
CA SER A 294 -5.20 -7.80 12.12
C SER A 294 -5.27 -7.11 13.50
N SER A 295 -5.14 -7.89 14.57
CA SER A 295 -5.10 -7.42 15.96
C SER A 295 -3.69 -7.30 16.53
N PHE A 296 -2.65 -7.57 15.72
CA PHE A 296 -1.23 -7.53 16.10
C PHE A 296 -0.85 -8.49 17.25
N ARG A 297 -1.61 -9.54 17.53
CA ARG A 297 -1.36 -10.45 18.65
C ARG A 297 -0.04 -11.19 18.52
N TYR A 298 0.26 -11.70 17.33
CA TYR A 298 1.55 -12.36 17.09
C TYR A 298 2.68 -11.34 17.06
N ARG A 299 2.45 -10.20 16.41
CA ARG A 299 3.43 -9.13 16.29
C ARG A 299 3.85 -8.57 17.65
N GLU A 300 2.91 -8.31 18.56
CA GLU A 300 3.19 -7.85 19.93
C GLU A 300 4.00 -8.89 20.70
N ALA A 301 3.60 -10.16 20.64
CA ALA A 301 4.31 -11.24 21.32
C ALA A 301 5.75 -11.41 20.79
N LEU A 302 5.94 -11.27 19.48
CA LEU A 302 7.27 -11.30 18.85
C LEU A 302 8.14 -10.12 19.33
N LEU A 303 7.57 -8.90 19.39
CA LEU A 303 8.27 -7.72 19.88
C LEU A 303 8.68 -7.84 21.35
N ASP A 304 7.78 -8.31 22.22
CA ASP A 304 8.11 -8.56 23.62
C ASP A 304 9.21 -9.62 23.75
N ARG A 305 9.11 -10.71 22.98
CA ARG A 305 10.11 -11.78 23.00
C ARG A 305 11.50 -11.27 22.58
N LEU A 306 11.58 -10.45 21.53
CA LEU A 306 12.84 -9.88 21.06
C LEU A 306 13.44 -8.89 22.06
N LEU A 307 12.62 -8.05 22.68
CA LEU A 307 13.09 -7.15 23.74
C LEU A 307 13.58 -7.92 24.98
N ASP A 308 12.96 -9.05 25.32
CA ASP A 308 13.44 -9.93 26.39
C ASP A 308 14.76 -10.62 26.02
N MET A 309 14.93 -11.02 24.76
CA MET A 309 16.20 -11.57 24.26
C MET A 309 17.32 -10.52 24.31
N GLU A 310 17.05 -9.29 23.86
CA GLU A 310 17.98 -8.17 23.91
C GLU A 310 18.38 -7.79 25.35
N ALA A 311 17.42 -7.83 26.29
CA ALA A 311 17.71 -7.59 27.71
C ALA A 311 18.58 -8.71 28.33
N LYS A 312 18.45 -9.95 27.87
CA LYS A 312 19.29 -11.07 28.33
C LYS A 312 20.73 -10.98 27.83
N LEU A 313 20.95 -10.40 26.64
CA LEU A 313 22.31 -10.17 26.11
C LEU A 313 23.17 -9.30 27.04
N LEU A 314 22.56 -8.46 27.89
CA LEU A 314 23.28 -7.70 28.93
C LEU A 314 24.04 -8.58 29.91
N HIS A 315 23.54 -9.80 30.15
CA HIS A 315 24.02 -10.68 31.22
C HIS A 315 24.81 -11.87 30.68
N SER A 316 24.87 -12.06 29.36
CA SER A 316 25.53 -13.20 28.73
C SER A 316 26.76 -12.78 27.94
N SER A 317 27.94 -13.25 28.35
CA SER A 317 29.21 -12.97 27.65
C SER A 317 29.42 -13.81 26.37
N HIS A 318 28.49 -14.70 26.03
CA HIS A 318 28.65 -15.65 24.92
C HIS A 318 27.48 -15.54 23.94
N SER A 319 27.72 -14.87 22.81
CA SER A 319 26.82 -14.89 21.65
C SER A 319 27.30 -15.93 20.64
N THR A 320 26.37 -16.70 20.07
CA THR A 320 26.64 -17.63 18.95
C THR A 320 26.98 -16.93 17.64
N HIS A 321 26.80 -15.61 17.56
CA HIS A 321 26.99 -14.80 16.36
C HIS A 321 28.07 -13.72 16.53
N ALA A 322 29.12 -13.99 17.31
CA ALA A 322 30.15 -13.00 17.68
C ALA A 322 30.75 -12.25 16.48
N ALA A 323 31.12 -12.96 15.39
CA ALA A 323 31.68 -12.34 14.20
C ALA A 323 30.72 -11.33 13.53
N TYR A 324 29.44 -11.69 13.38
CA TYR A 324 28.44 -10.79 12.79
C TYR A 324 28.10 -9.60 13.68
N ILE A 325 28.21 -9.78 14.99
CA ILE A 325 28.06 -8.69 15.96
C ILE A 325 29.19 -7.69 15.79
N GLU A 326 30.43 -8.16 15.67
CA GLU A 326 31.61 -7.31 15.41
C GLU A 326 31.42 -6.51 14.11
N ASP A 327 31.08 -7.17 13.00
CA ASP A 327 30.78 -6.49 11.72
C ASP A 327 29.66 -5.44 11.87
N CYS A 328 28.62 -5.74 12.64
CA CYS A 328 27.53 -4.79 12.86
C CYS A 328 27.97 -3.59 13.71
N MET A 329 28.79 -3.81 14.74
CA MET A 329 29.32 -2.76 15.59
C MET A 329 30.27 -1.83 14.83
N ASP A 330 31.09 -2.39 13.95
CA ASP A 330 31.96 -1.63 13.03
C ASP A 330 31.14 -0.74 12.09
N LEU A 331 30.05 -1.28 11.53
CA LEU A 331 29.13 -0.50 10.68
C LEU A 331 28.40 0.62 11.44
N ILE A 332 28.10 0.42 12.73
CA ILE A 332 27.55 1.46 13.62
C ILE A 332 28.61 2.51 13.98
N GLY A 333 29.90 2.17 13.83
CA GLY A 333 31.04 3.00 14.23
C GLY A 333 31.24 3.03 15.74
N ALA A 334 30.69 2.05 16.46
CA ALA A 334 30.72 1.98 17.92
C ALA A 334 32.04 1.38 18.39
N GLU A 335 32.85 2.16 19.11
CA GLU A 335 33.95 1.58 19.90
C GLU A 335 33.37 0.68 20.99
N PHE A 336 34.01 -0.46 21.24
CA PHE A 336 33.52 -1.52 22.14
C PHE A 336 33.37 -1.08 23.61
N ASP A 337 33.84 0.12 23.97
CA ASP A 337 33.84 0.63 25.33
C ASP A 337 32.43 1.09 25.75
N GLY A 338 31.62 0.12 26.19
CA GLY A 338 30.36 0.34 26.91
C GLY A 338 29.09 0.25 26.05
N ILE A 339 29.20 0.04 24.74
CA ILE A 339 28.04 -0.19 23.87
C ILE A 339 27.77 -1.70 23.84
N HIS A 340 26.60 -2.08 24.32
CA HIS A 340 26.17 -3.46 24.29
C HIS A 340 25.85 -3.91 22.85
N PRO A 341 26.11 -5.18 22.51
CA PRO A 341 25.93 -5.67 21.16
C PRO A 341 24.44 -5.67 20.74
N PRO A 342 24.14 -5.44 19.46
CA PRO A 342 22.79 -5.56 18.95
C PRO A 342 22.33 -7.02 18.91
N LEU A 343 21.01 -7.24 18.94
CA LEU A 343 20.42 -8.56 18.83
C LEU A 343 20.38 -9.01 17.36
N ILE A 344 21.05 -10.14 17.07
CA ILE A 344 20.99 -10.85 15.79
C ILE A 344 20.32 -12.21 16.02
N PHE A 345 19.41 -12.60 15.12
CA PHE A 345 18.64 -13.85 15.21
C PHE A 345 18.31 -14.40 13.82
N THR A 346 17.85 -15.65 13.73
CA THR A 346 17.42 -16.26 12.46
C THR A 346 15.89 -16.42 12.39
N PHE A 347 15.32 -16.52 11.19
CA PHE A 347 13.89 -16.85 11.05
C PHE A 347 13.57 -18.17 11.76
N ASP A 348 14.42 -19.17 11.58
CA ASP A 348 14.24 -20.50 12.16
C ASP A 348 14.21 -20.46 13.70
N SER A 349 15.05 -19.64 14.34
CA SER A 349 15.06 -19.47 15.80
C SER A 349 13.73 -18.93 16.34
N ILE A 350 13.10 -18.00 15.61
CA ILE A 350 11.81 -17.41 15.97
C ILE A 350 10.66 -18.35 15.63
N TYR A 351 10.74 -19.01 14.47
CA TYR A 351 9.71 -19.97 14.03
C TYR A 351 9.64 -21.20 14.93
N LYS A 352 10.76 -21.63 15.51
CA LYS A 352 10.84 -22.76 16.46
C LYS A 352 10.58 -22.37 17.92
N ASP A 353 10.47 -21.08 18.24
CA ASP A 353 10.14 -20.66 19.61
C ASP A 353 8.74 -21.18 19.99
N GLU A 354 8.66 -22.00 21.05
CA GLU A 354 7.43 -22.69 21.44
C GLU A 354 6.31 -21.74 21.84
N TYR A 355 6.66 -20.65 22.55
CA TYR A 355 5.69 -19.65 22.99
C TYR A 355 5.08 -18.93 21.79
N LEU A 356 5.93 -18.44 20.88
CA LEU A 356 5.49 -17.78 19.65
C LEU A 356 4.69 -18.74 18.73
N SER A 357 5.15 -19.97 18.59
CA SER A 357 4.47 -21.02 17.83
C SER A 357 3.06 -21.30 18.35
N SER A 358 2.87 -21.31 19.67
CA SER A 358 1.55 -21.52 20.28
C SER A 358 0.58 -20.39 19.91
N ILE A 359 1.04 -19.14 19.87
CA ILE A 359 0.22 -17.98 19.52
C ILE A 359 -0.17 -18.03 18.04
N VAL A 360 0.78 -18.33 17.15
CA VAL A 360 0.52 -18.50 15.71
C VAL A 360 -0.55 -19.55 15.48
N ARG A 361 -0.39 -20.75 16.07
CA ARG A 361 -1.38 -21.85 15.94
C ARG A 361 -2.77 -21.42 16.38
N ASN A 362 -2.87 -20.68 17.48
CA ASN A 362 -4.15 -20.17 17.97
C ASN A 362 -4.79 -19.14 17.03
N ILE A 363 -3.99 -18.27 16.40
CA ILE A 363 -4.49 -17.25 15.46
C ILE A 363 -5.04 -17.90 14.18
N VAL A 364 -4.33 -18.89 13.64
CA VAL A 364 -4.68 -19.52 12.36
C VAL A 364 -5.56 -20.76 12.49
N ALA A 365 -5.96 -21.14 13.71
CA ALA A 365 -6.71 -22.36 14.00
C ALA A 365 -8.04 -22.47 13.22
N SER A 366 -8.70 -21.34 12.95
CA SER A 366 -9.97 -21.27 12.24
C SER A 366 -9.83 -21.20 10.71
N THR A 367 -8.60 -21.20 10.19
CA THR A 367 -8.35 -21.10 8.74
C THR A 367 -8.42 -22.45 8.05
N ILE A 368 -8.60 -22.46 6.74
CA ILE A 368 -8.78 -23.69 5.94
C ILE A 368 -7.53 -24.61 5.99
N ILE A 369 -6.34 -24.02 6.05
CA ILE A 369 -5.06 -24.74 6.07
C ILE A 369 -4.17 -24.16 7.19
N PRO A 370 -4.42 -24.50 8.47
CA PRO A 370 -3.78 -23.86 9.62
C PRO A 370 -2.24 -23.91 9.58
N GLU A 371 -1.64 -25.04 9.21
CA GLU A 371 -0.18 -25.19 9.19
C GLU A 371 0.49 -24.32 8.12
N ALA A 372 -0.07 -24.26 6.91
CA ALA A 372 0.45 -23.40 5.85
C ALA A 372 0.28 -21.91 6.22
N ASN A 373 -0.86 -21.57 6.82
CA ASN A 373 -1.14 -20.21 7.27
C ASN A 373 -0.29 -19.80 8.47
N ALA A 374 0.11 -20.73 9.33
CA ALA A 374 1.03 -20.48 10.44
C ALA A 374 2.37 -19.96 9.91
N ARG A 375 2.99 -20.68 8.97
CA ARG A 375 4.25 -20.27 8.34
C ARG A 375 4.09 -18.94 7.60
N LYS A 376 3.00 -18.78 6.85
CA LYS A 376 2.70 -17.55 6.10
C LYS A 376 2.56 -16.34 7.04
N LEU A 377 1.88 -16.49 8.18
CA LEU A 377 1.74 -15.43 9.17
C LEU A 377 3.11 -14.96 9.69
N VAL A 378 4.02 -15.88 10.03
CA VAL A 378 5.36 -15.51 10.50
C VAL A 378 6.14 -14.80 9.40
N GLN A 379 6.17 -15.34 8.18
CA GLN A 379 6.87 -14.74 7.03
C GLN A 379 6.35 -13.33 6.71
N ASN A 380 5.03 -13.16 6.67
CA ASN A 380 4.44 -11.86 6.39
C ASN A 380 4.69 -10.86 7.53
N THR A 381 4.68 -11.31 8.78
CA THR A 381 5.02 -10.46 9.93
C THR A 381 6.47 -9.97 9.84
N PHE A 382 7.41 -10.84 9.46
CA PHE A 382 8.81 -10.44 9.22
C PHE A 382 8.93 -9.42 8.09
N ALA A 383 8.23 -9.63 6.97
CA ALA A 383 8.20 -8.69 5.85
C ALA A 383 7.64 -7.32 6.29
N ALA A 384 6.54 -7.32 7.05
CA ALA A 384 5.93 -6.11 7.60
C ALA A 384 6.90 -5.37 8.56
N MET A 385 7.56 -6.10 9.46
CA MET A 385 8.52 -5.51 10.41
C MET A 385 9.81 -5.01 9.74
N THR A 386 10.22 -5.64 8.65
CA THR A 386 11.34 -5.15 7.81
C THR A 386 10.96 -3.84 7.13
N LYS A 387 9.75 -3.76 6.56
CA LYS A 387 9.22 -2.53 5.94
C LYS A 387 9.07 -1.38 6.93
N ASP A 388 8.73 -1.70 8.18
CA ASP A 388 8.60 -0.72 9.26
C ASP A 388 9.97 -0.32 9.87
N GLY A 389 11.07 -0.89 9.36
CA GLY A 389 12.44 -0.64 9.82
C GLY A 389 12.71 -1.14 11.24
N ILE A 390 11.99 -2.15 11.69
CA ILE A 390 12.23 -2.82 12.98
C ILE A 390 13.21 -3.97 12.79
N PHE A 391 13.15 -4.65 11.64
CA PHE A 391 14.11 -5.66 11.23
C PHE A 391 14.94 -5.17 10.06
N SER A 392 16.16 -5.69 9.96
CA SER A 392 16.94 -5.64 8.72
C SER A 392 17.52 -7.02 8.46
N LEU A 393 17.36 -7.56 7.24
CA LEU A 393 18.05 -8.77 6.82
C LEU A 393 19.54 -8.46 6.69
N PHE A 394 20.33 -8.90 7.66
CA PHE A 394 21.75 -8.57 7.79
C PHE A 394 22.61 -9.45 6.88
N ASP A 395 22.38 -10.76 6.93
CA ASP A 395 22.99 -11.73 6.00
C ASP A 395 21.91 -12.64 5.40
N PRO A 396 21.62 -12.52 4.10
CA PRO A 396 20.64 -13.38 3.44
C PRO A 396 21.08 -14.85 3.32
N VAL A 397 22.39 -15.14 3.36
CA VAL A 397 22.90 -16.51 3.20
C VAL A 397 22.66 -17.32 4.45
N SER A 398 22.97 -16.74 5.61
CA SER A 398 22.74 -17.36 6.92
C SER A 398 21.35 -17.07 7.50
N ASP A 399 20.50 -16.35 6.76
CA ASP A 399 19.16 -15.91 7.19
C ASP A 399 19.21 -15.14 8.53
N LEU A 400 20.18 -14.25 8.68
CA LEU A 400 20.39 -13.46 9.89
C LEU A 400 19.65 -12.12 9.78
N TYR A 401 18.82 -11.85 10.78
CA TYR A 401 18.11 -10.59 10.97
C TYR A 401 18.73 -9.81 12.12
N LEU A 402 18.92 -8.51 11.89
CA LEU A 402 19.26 -7.53 12.90
C LEU A 402 17.98 -6.92 13.48
N PHE A 403 17.86 -6.93 14.80
CA PHE A 403 16.83 -6.19 15.51
C PHE A 403 17.25 -4.72 15.67
N VAL A 404 16.55 -3.82 14.98
CA VAL A 404 16.89 -2.39 14.90
C VAL A 404 16.24 -1.63 16.06
N SER A 405 16.78 -1.83 17.26
CA SER A 405 16.33 -1.15 18.48
C SER A 405 16.91 0.25 18.62
N LEU A 406 16.20 1.08 19.39
CA LEU A 406 16.63 2.46 19.66
C LEU A 406 17.96 2.45 20.42
N ASP A 407 18.05 1.68 21.50
CA ASP A 407 19.18 1.74 22.43
C ASP A 407 20.45 1.04 21.92
N ARG A 408 20.32 0.00 21.08
CA ARG A 408 21.49 -0.78 20.60
C ARG A 408 21.96 -0.42 19.22
N VAL A 409 21.08 0.12 18.37
CA VAL A 409 21.41 0.37 16.97
C VAL A 409 21.32 1.86 16.63
N ILE A 410 20.15 2.47 16.87
CA ILE A 410 19.89 3.81 16.36
C ILE A 410 20.64 4.88 17.16
N LEU A 411 20.59 4.83 18.50
CA LEU A 411 21.26 5.81 19.35
C LEU A 411 22.79 5.77 19.23
N PRO A 412 23.46 4.60 19.28
CA PRO A 412 24.89 4.52 19.02
C PRO A 412 25.28 5.09 17.65
N TYR A 413 24.50 4.79 16.60
CA TYR A 413 24.73 5.35 15.27
C TYR A 413 24.63 6.89 15.26
N LEU A 414 23.58 7.46 15.85
CA LEU A 414 23.40 8.92 15.93
C LEU A 414 24.53 9.60 16.71
N GLN A 415 24.93 9.03 17.85
CA GLN A 415 26.05 9.53 18.66
C GLN A 415 27.35 9.62 17.87
N ASN A 416 27.68 8.57 17.09
CA ASN A 416 28.90 8.54 16.30
C ASN A 416 28.84 9.49 15.09
N SER A 417 27.66 9.64 14.48
CA SER A 417 27.46 10.57 13.37
C SER A 417 27.69 12.02 13.79
N LEU A 418 27.35 12.39 15.04
CA LEU A 418 27.57 13.73 15.58
C LEU A 418 29.02 14.00 15.95
N LYS A 419 29.72 13.02 16.56
CA LYS A 419 31.15 13.14 16.88
C LYS A 419 31.99 13.44 15.63
N SER A 420 31.61 12.89 14.48
CA SER A 420 32.32 13.06 13.21
C SER A 420 32.17 14.44 12.57
N GLY A 421 31.21 15.27 13.04
CA GLY A 421 30.93 16.58 12.45
C GLY A 421 31.84 17.73 12.92
N GLY A 422 32.71 17.49 13.91
CA GLY A 422 33.43 18.56 14.62
C GLY A 422 34.81 18.96 14.07
N GLY A 423 35.42 18.22 13.15
CA GLY A 423 36.79 18.48 12.70
C GLY A 423 37.06 17.99 11.28
N MET A 424 37.50 18.92 10.41
CA MET A 424 37.99 18.70 9.03
C MET A 424 37.15 17.76 8.15
N VAL A 425 36.26 18.35 7.35
CA VAL A 425 35.68 17.86 6.07
C VAL A 425 35.84 16.34 5.81
N ALA A 426 35.26 15.50 6.68
CA ALA A 426 35.11 14.09 6.37
C ALA A 426 33.99 13.96 5.34
N VAL A 427 34.28 13.30 4.21
CA VAL A 427 33.26 12.95 3.22
C VAL A 427 32.20 12.11 3.94
N PRO A 428 30.91 12.51 3.93
CA PRO A 428 29.87 11.78 4.63
C PRO A 428 29.77 10.36 4.04
N THR A 429 30.16 9.37 4.83
CA THR A 429 29.95 7.97 4.49
C THR A 429 28.45 7.71 4.45
N ALA A 430 28.00 6.99 3.42
CA ALA A 430 26.60 6.64 3.32
C ALA A 430 26.16 5.83 4.55
N PRO A 431 24.97 6.10 5.14
CA PRO A 431 24.50 5.33 6.29
C PRO A 431 24.48 3.82 6.02
N PRO A 432 24.75 2.97 7.03
CA PRO A 432 24.63 1.52 6.89
C PRO A 432 23.27 1.11 6.31
N PHE A 433 23.22 0.00 5.57
CA PHE A 433 21.99 -0.42 4.88
C PHE A 433 20.80 -0.62 5.84
N PHE A 434 21.03 -1.08 7.07
CA PHE A 434 19.99 -1.24 8.09
C PHE A 434 19.52 0.08 8.69
N ILE A 435 20.30 1.15 8.61
CA ILE A 435 19.84 2.51 8.93
C ILE A 435 19.00 3.06 7.78
N ARG A 436 19.40 2.79 6.53
CA ARG A 436 18.66 3.21 5.33
C ARG A 436 17.31 2.51 5.18
N SER A 437 17.12 1.33 5.77
CA SER A 437 15.83 0.63 5.79
C SER A 437 14.82 1.24 6.78
N ILE A 438 15.25 2.09 7.71
CA ILE A 438 14.34 2.78 8.63
C ILE A 438 13.58 3.86 7.85
N PRO A 439 12.23 3.89 7.93
CA PRO A 439 11.45 4.93 7.27
C PRO A 439 11.94 6.34 7.63
N LYS A 440 12.21 7.18 6.62
CA LYS A 440 12.78 8.54 6.79
C LYS A 440 12.02 9.37 7.84
N LYS A 441 10.70 9.22 7.87
CA LYS A 441 9.81 9.89 8.84
C LYS A 441 10.07 9.45 10.29
N ARG A 442 10.35 8.17 10.53
CA ARG A 442 10.71 7.64 11.85
C ARG A 442 12.10 8.12 12.25
N MET A 443 13.09 7.97 11.36
CA MET A 443 14.46 8.45 11.63
C MET A 443 14.49 9.94 11.98
N SER A 444 13.84 10.81 11.18
CA SER A 444 13.78 12.25 11.45
C SER A 444 13.20 12.60 12.82
N ARG A 445 12.20 11.85 13.30
CA ARG A 445 11.63 12.07 14.64
C ARG A 445 12.57 11.60 15.75
N ILE A 446 13.25 10.46 15.54
CA ILE A 446 14.24 9.98 16.50
C ILE A 446 15.39 10.98 16.61
N THR A 447 15.90 11.50 15.49
CA THR A 447 16.95 12.53 15.49
C THR A 447 16.49 13.78 16.24
N LYS A 448 15.30 14.32 15.94
CA LYS A 448 14.77 15.49 16.68
C LYS A 448 14.61 15.24 18.18
N TRP A 449 14.11 14.05 18.55
CA TRP A 449 13.98 13.67 19.95
C TRP A 449 15.35 13.55 20.62
N TYR A 450 16.32 12.92 19.96
CA TYR A 450 17.67 12.78 20.45
C TYR A 450 18.34 14.15 20.66
N ASP A 451 18.25 15.04 19.67
CA ASP A 451 18.80 16.40 19.75
C ASP A 451 18.19 17.18 20.92
N SER A 452 16.90 16.99 21.20
CA SER A 452 16.21 17.64 22.32
C SER A 452 16.57 17.09 23.70
N CYS A 453 17.16 15.89 23.77
CA CYS A 453 17.60 15.28 25.03
C CYS A 453 19.07 15.52 25.33
N VAL A 454 19.88 15.80 24.30
CA VAL A 454 21.34 15.93 24.40
C VAL A 454 21.81 17.37 24.29
N GLY A 455 21.06 18.25 23.62
CA GLY A 455 21.27 19.70 23.63
C GLY A 455 20.67 20.36 24.86
#